data_AF-A0A1N6YAN8-F1
#
_entry.id   AF-A0A1N6YAN8-F1
#
_cell.length_a   1.000
_cell.length_b   1.000
_cell.length_c   1.000
_cell.angle_alpha   90.00
_cell.angle_beta   90.00
_cell.angle_gamma   90.00
#
_symmetry.space_group_name_H-M   'P 1'
#
loop_
_entity.id
_entity.type
_entity.pdbx_description
1 polymer ?
#
loop_
_entity_poly.entity_id
_entity_poly.type
_entity_poly.pdbx_seq_one_letter_code
_entity_poly.pdbx_strand_id
1 'polypeptide(L)' 'MMVLQATQDIRKVSLWLGHANLATTEVYVRADPGQKLEAIETMVPPNLRKGKFRPPDRLIALLKTKM' A
#
# COMPACT_ATOMS: atom_id res chain seq x y z
N MET A 1 1.50 1.40 -10.42
CA MET A 1 0.17 0.75 -10.36
C MET A 1 -0.09 0.07 -11.69
N MET A 2 0.53 -1.10 -11.88
CA MET A 2 0.52 -1.76 -13.20
C MET A 2 -0.80 -2.47 -13.48
N VAL A 3 -1.47 -3.02 -12.45
CA VAL A 3 -2.51 -4.04 -12.68
C VAL A 3 -3.82 -3.47 -13.21
N LEU A 4 -4.39 -2.40 -12.63
CA LEU A 4 -5.68 -1.85 -13.11
C LEU A 4 -5.56 -1.20 -14.49
N GLN A 5 -4.47 -0.47 -14.76
CA GLN A 5 -4.24 0.10 -16.09
C GLN A 5 -3.86 -0.95 -17.14
N ALA A 6 -3.16 -2.02 -16.78
CA ALA A 6 -2.86 -3.12 -17.70
C ALA A 6 -4.07 -4.02 -18.00
N THR A 7 -5.05 -4.11 -17.08
CA THR A 7 -6.20 -5.01 -17.26
C THR A 7 -7.50 -4.32 -17.65
N GLN A 8 -7.62 -3.00 -17.46
CA GLN A 8 -8.84 -2.19 -17.66
C GLN A 8 -10.11 -2.75 -16.99
N ASP A 9 -9.96 -3.75 -16.11
CA ASP A 9 -11.05 -4.47 -15.49
C ASP A 9 -10.69 -4.75 -14.03
N ILE A 10 -11.41 -4.09 -13.13
CA ILE A 10 -11.23 -4.24 -11.69
C ILE A 10 -11.49 -5.67 -11.19
N ARG A 11 -12.27 -6.46 -11.92
CA ARG A 11 -12.50 -7.88 -11.58
C ARG A 11 -11.23 -8.70 -11.71
N LYS A 12 -10.39 -8.39 -12.70
CA LYS A 12 -9.09 -9.04 -12.88
C LYS A 12 -8.10 -8.65 -11.78
N VAL A 13 -8.15 -7.39 -11.34
CA VAL A 13 -7.36 -6.91 -10.19
C VAL A 13 -7.76 -7.63 -8.91
N SER A 14 -9.07 -7.79 -8.66
CA SER A 14 -9.58 -8.55 -7.51
C SER A 14 -9.10 -10.00 -7.52
N LEU A 15 -9.15 -10.65 -8.69
CA LEU A 15 -8.70 -12.04 -8.84
C LEU A 15 -7.19 -12.18 -8.62
N TRP A 16 -6.37 -11.28 -9.18
CA TRP A 16 -4.91 -11.30 -9.02
C TRP A 16 -4.46 -11.06 -7.57
N LEU A 17 -5.21 -10.28 -6.82
CA LEU A 17 -4.92 -10.02 -5.41
C LEU A 17 -5.49 -11.10 -4.47
N GLY A 18 -6.29 -12.05 -4.98
CA GLY A 18 -6.95 -13.08 -4.18
C GLY A 18 -8.14 -12.55 -3.36
N HIS A 19 -8.75 -11.44 -3.78
CA HIS A 19 -9.88 -10.83 -3.10
C HIS A 19 -11.18 -11.52 -3.52
N ALA A 20 -11.93 -12.04 -2.54
CA ALA A 20 -13.22 -12.70 -2.76
C ALA A 20 -14.38 -11.71 -3.06
N ASN A 21 -14.20 -10.42 -2.76
CA ASN A 21 -15.22 -9.39 -2.97
C ASN A 21 -14.61 -8.13 -3.62
N LEU A 22 -15.26 -7.62 -4.67
CA LEU A 22 -14.88 -6.41 -5.40
C LEU A 22 -14.90 -5.14 -4.54
N ALA A 23 -15.72 -5.09 -3.49
CA ALA A 23 -15.77 -3.94 -2.57
C ALA A 23 -14.38 -3.62 -1.96
N THR A 24 -13.54 -4.64 -1.80
CA THR A 24 -12.18 -4.48 -1.25
C THR A 24 -11.14 -4.03 -2.27
N THR A 25 -11.49 -4.03 -3.57
CA THR A 25 -10.63 -3.49 -4.65
C THR A 25 -11.09 -2.14 -5.18
N GLU A 26 -12.23 -1.60 -4.74
CA GLU A 26 -12.71 -0.27 -5.13
C GLU A 26 -11.72 0.86 -4.83
N VAL A 27 -10.85 0.69 -3.84
CA VAL A 27 -9.76 1.62 -3.52
C VAL A 27 -8.82 1.86 -4.72
N TYR A 28 -8.74 0.90 -5.65
CA TYR A 28 -7.92 1.03 -6.85
C TYR A 28 -8.59 1.83 -7.97
N VAL A 29 -9.91 2.07 -7.93
CA VAL A 29 -10.62 2.87 -8.96
C VAL A 29 -10.25 4.35 -8.86
N ARG A 30 -9.98 4.84 -7.65
CA ARG A 30 -9.96 6.28 -7.35
C ARG A 30 -8.61 6.97 -7.51
N ALA A 31 -7.59 6.29 -8.01
CA ALA A 31 -6.29 6.90 -8.23
C ALA A 31 -5.88 6.70 -9.68
N ASP A 32 -5.88 7.78 -10.47
CA ASP A 32 -5.07 7.84 -11.68
C ASP A 32 -3.60 7.71 -11.24
N PRO A 33 -2.93 6.61 -11.58
CA PRO A 33 -1.58 6.40 -11.14
C PRO A 33 -0.58 7.34 -11.80
N GLY A 34 -0.90 7.92 -12.96
CA GLY A 34 -0.09 8.95 -13.60
C GLY A 34 -0.05 10.21 -12.74
N GLN A 35 -1.22 10.74 -12.37
CA GLN A 35 -1.33 11.90 -11.48
C GLN A 35 -0.68 11.64 -10.10
N LYS A 36 -0.81 10.43 -9.57
CA LYS A 36 -0.18 10.06 -8.29
C LYS A 36 1.35 9.98 -8.40
N LEU A 37 1.89 9.49 -9.51
CA LEU A 37 3.33 9.43 -9.75
C LEU A 37 3.90 10.83 -9.96
N GLU A 38 3.26 11.65 -10.79
CA GLU A 38 3.65 13.04 -11.01
C GLU A 38 3.65 13.84 -9.70
N ALA A 39 2.64 13.66 -8.84
CA ALA A 39 2.59 14.27 -7.52
C ALA A 39 3.72 13.81 -6.60
N ILE A 40 4.18 12.56 -6.70
CA ILE A 40 5.31 12.03 -5.91
C ILE A 40 6.63 12.56 -6.45
N GLU A 41 6.80 12.61 -7.77
CA GLU A 41 8.02 13.07 -8.43
C GLU A 41 8.25 14.58 -8.26
N THR A 42 7.17 15.36 -8.22
CA THR A 42 7.21 16.82 -7.97
C THR A 42 7.38 17.18 -6.50
N MET A 43 7.19 16.23 -5.58
CA MET A 43 7.27 16.49 -4.15
C MET A 43 8.70 16.38 -3.63
N VAL A 44 9.21 17.49 -3.07
CA VAL A 44 10.48 17.48 -2.33
C VAL A 44 10.25 16.74 -1.00
N PRO A 45 10.94 15.61 -0.73
CA PRO A 45 10.77 14.89 0.51
C PRO A 45 11.19 15.77 1.70
N PRO A 46 10.40 15.84 2.78
CA PRO A 46 10.79 16.59 3.96
C PRO A 46 12.07 16.00 4.54
N ASN A 47 12.92 16.88 5.07
CA ASN A 47 14.20 16.48 5.65
C ASN A 47 13.93 15.75 6.98
N LEU A 48 13.74 14.43 6.90
CA LEU A 48 13.42 13.57 8.03
C LEU A 48 14.71 13.04 8.65
N ARG A 49 14.88 13.29 9.94
CA ARG A 49 15.95 12.63 10.70
C ARG A 49 15.65 11.14 10.75
N LYS A 50 16.55 10.30 10.20
CA LYS A 50 16.45 8.84 10.29
C LYS A 50 16.45 8.44 11.77
N GLY A 51 15.29 8.08 12.30
CA GLY A 51 15.15 7.48 13.63
C GLY A 51 15.52 6.01 13.57
N LYS A 52 16.25 5.52 14.58
CA LYS A 52 16.37 4.08 14.80
C LYS A 52 15.14 3.64 15.57
N PHE A 53 14.30 2.80 14.97
CA PHE A 53 13.18 2.20 15.69
C PHE A 53 13.73 1.30 16.80
N ARG A 54 13.30 1.56 18.04
CA ARG A 54 13.55 0.70 19.19
C ARG A 54 12.19 0.20 19.68
N PRO A 55 11.83 -1.08 19.44
CA PRO A 55 10.55 -1.59 19.88
C PRO A 55 10.48 -1.55 21.42
N PRO A 56 9.36 -1.10 22.00
CA PRO A 56 9.18 -1.14 23.46
C PRO A 56 9.08 -2.59 23.94
N ASP A 57 9.50 -2.86 25.18
CA ASP A 57 9.56 -4.21 25.74
C ASP A 57 8.22 -4.95 25.69
N ARG A 58 7.11 -4.21 25.85
CA ARG A 58 5.75 -4.75 25.71
C ARG A 58 5.47 -5.32 24.30
N LEU A 59 5.98 -4.68 23.25
CA LEU A 59 5.83 -5.15 21.87
C LEU A 59 6.66 -6.43 21.64
N ILE A 60 7.88 -6.46 22.16
CA ILE A 60 8.76 -7.65 22.08
C ILE A 60 8.12 -8.83 22.80
N ALA A 61 7.58 -8.60 24.01
CA ALA A 61 6.91 -9.63 24.80
C ALA A 61 5.68 -10.20 24.08
N LEU A 62 4.84 -9.34 23.50
CA LEU A 62 3.66 -9.76 22.74
C LEU A 62 4.00 -10.61 21.52
N LEU A 63 5.08 -10.27 20.80
CA LEU A 63 5.52 -11.03 19.63
C LEU A 63 6.12 -12.39 20.00
N LYS A 64 6.81 -12.50 21.15
CA LYS A 64 7.38 -13.77 21.64
C LYS A 64 6.32 -14.77 22.09
N THR A 65 5.19 -14.32 22.63
CA THR A 65 4.08 -15.18 23.06
C THR A 65 3.34 -15.84 21.89
N LYS A 66 3.50 -15.32 20.67
CA LYS A 66 2.76 -15.77 19.49
C LYS A 66 3.58 -16.65 18.53
N MET A 67 4.78 -17.06 18.92
CA MET A 67 5.57 -18.14 18.31
C MET A 67 5.52 -19.38 19.19
#